data_AF-A0A838MU20-F1
#
_entry.id   AF-A0A838MU20-F1
#
_cell.length_a   1.000
_cell.length_b   1.000
_cell.length_c   1.000
_cell.angle_alpha   90.00
_cell.angle_beta   90.00
_cell.angle_gamma   90.00
#
_symmetry.space_group_name_H-M   'P 1'
#
loop_
_entity.id
_entity.type
_entity.pdbx_description
1 polymer ?
#
loop_
_entity_poly.entity_id
_entity_poly.type
_entity_poly.pdbx_seq_one_letter_code
_entity_poly.pdbx_strand_id
1 'polypeptide(L)'
;MKETRQELIIETASITDRGLSEKRPVNEDSLLADAERRIFAVADGVGGAEAGEVASQTAVEILEEAFRQRQDGDDVEDLLEIALQRANTAIFQMSREQSHISMMATTIVALHLDGHRATIGHVGDSRLYRLSPDGQLHRETSDHSMVEEEVRAGRMTPEQAATHPSRNVISRALGAEAAVEVDLKTIEVEDETLFLLCSDGITRHVDDAEIGALLKSEPSLAALCDEMKRRCFERGAEDNLTAVAVRIGQPAAVAAVRDDEGERTLIFERAAVASTAPSRATAGAAAAEEIFRRPFDDAGISRSRIEVATDDAAAIANSMLPATSTHTPSGNFGRTLGVLLLLIGVAVAAFYGGTQFPRFNQQLGLAPAATPSPTPVSLATEASASRFDQVKREVDLAPAAMVSRLASESDNQPLASNDPEFLYLYGRALLLSGRHQDAIQALELAAQKIKERPATTPGRDPLAVETRIATAAAALRANNSDVTQRATQSLEEVIEQPNAIGPSGAATPTPTPF
;
A
#
# COMPACT_ATOMS: atom_id res chain seq x y z
N MET A 1 40.79 -14.27 3.96
CA MET A 1 39.86 -15.32 3.49
C MET A 1 38.56 -14.61 3.21
N LYS A 2 38.10 -14.57 1.95
CA LYS A 2 36.71 -14.19 1.67
C LYS A 2 35.89 -15.38 2.18
N GLU A 3 35.12 -15.18 3.25
CA GLU A 3 34.06 -16.14 3.59
C GLU A 3 33.20 -16.28 2.35
N THR A 4 33.18 -17.49 1.79
CA THR A 4 32.25 -17.85 0.72
C THR A 4 30.86 -17.72 1.33
N ARG A 5 30.17 -16.60 1.09
CA ARG A 5 28.78 -16.36 1.49
C ARG A 5 28.00 -17.58 1.00
N GLN A 6 27.60 -18.48 1.91
CA GLN A 6 26.81 -19.64 1.52
C GLN A 6 25.57 -19.11 0.80
N GLU A 7 25.32 -19.63 -0.39
CA GLU A 7 24.22 -19.20 -1.23
C GLU A 7 22.94 -19.73 -0.58
N LEU A 8 22.22 -18.86 0.14
CA LEU A 8 20.90 -19.17 0.68
C LEU A 8 19.98 -19.52 -0.48
N ILE A 9 19.52 -20.77 -0.49
CA ILE A 9 18.44 -21.18 -1.38
C ILE A 9 17.16 -20.65 -0.76
N ILE A 10 16.42 -19.86 -1.54
CA ILE A 10 15.15 -19.29 -1.13
C ILE A 10 14.08 -19.81 -2.08
N GLU A 11 13.11 -20.53 -1.52
CA GLU A 11 11.86 -20.86 -2.21
C GLU A 11 10.82 -19.81 -1.84
N THR A 12 10.04 -19.34 -2.80
CA THR A 12 8.97 -18.37 -2.56
C THR A 12 7.73 -18.74 -3.35
N ALA A 13 6.56 -18.52 -2.76
CA ALA A 13 5.28 -18.51 -3.46
C ALA A 13 4.44 -17.37 -2.91
N SER A 14 3.54 -16.85 -3.75
CA SER A 14 2.68 -15.74 -3.36
C SER A 14 1.30 -15.92 -3.95
N ILE A 15 0.31 -15.38 -3.25
CA ILE A 15 -1.05 -15.24 -3.75
C ILE A 15 -1.54 -13.84 -3.45
N THR A 16 -2.25 -13.25 -4.40
CA THR A 16 -3.03 -12.03 -4.20
C THR A 16 -4.33 -12.17 -4.96
N ASP A 17 -5.43 -11.75 -4.35
CA ASP A 17 -6.75 -11.80 -4.94
C ASP A 17 -7.62 -10.67 -4.39
N ARG A 18 -8.48 -10.11 -5.25
CA ARG A 18 -9.47 -9.09 -4.87
C ARG A 18 -10.45 -9.60 -3.81
N GLY A 19 -10.68 -10.91 -3.74
CA GLY A 19 -11.71 -11.51 -2.91
C GLY A 19 -13.09 -11.46 -3.59
N LEU A 20 -14.14 -11.69 -2.80
CA LEU A 20 -15.51 -11.82 -3.30
C LEU A 20 -16.39 -10.60 -3.00
N SER A 21 -15.96 -9.72 -2.10
CA SER A 21 -16.73 -8.56 -1.65
C SER A 21 -17.03 -7.57 -2.77
N GLU A 22 -18.30 -7.23 -2.97
CA GLU A 22 -18.71 -6.16 -3.91
C GLU A 22 -18.29 -4.76 -3.44
N LYS A 23 -18.02 -4.60 -2.14
CA LYS A 23 -17.56 -3.34 -1.55
C LYS A 23 -16.09 -3.03 -1.88
N ARG A 24 -15.34 -4.03 -2.35
CA ARG A 24 -13.93 -3.95 -2.75
C ARG A 24 -13.80 -4.22 -4.25
N PRO A 25 -14.16 -3.26 -5.13
CA PRO A 25 -14.17 -3.48 -6.58
C PRO A 25 -12.76 -3.63 -7.18
N VAL A 26 -11.73 -3.20 -6.45
CA VAL A 26 -10.31 -3.25 -6.85
C VAL A 26 -9.53 -4.02 -5.78
N ASN A 27 -8.41 -4.61 -6.19
CA ASN A 27 -7.44 -5.16 -5.24
C ASN A 27 -6.50 -4.03 -4.81
N GLU A 28 -6.67 -3.53 -3.60
CA GLU A 28 -5.87 -2.47 -2.99
C GLU A 28 -4.58 -3.01 -2.35
N ASP A 29 -4.38 -4.34 -2.31
CA ASP A 29 -3.15 -4.96 -1.82
C ASP A 29 -2.05 -4.99 -2.90
N SER A 30 -0.80 -4.82 -2.46
CA SER A 30 0.42 -5.00 -3.25
C SER A 30 1.40 -5.93 -2.54
N LEU A 31 2.27 -6.60 -3.31
CA LEU A 31 3.31 -7.47 -2.76
C LEU A 31 4.65 -7.29 -3.49
N LEU A 32 5.73 -7.59 -2.77
CA LEU A 32 7.09 -7.74 -3.30
C LEU A 32 7.58 -9.15 -3.01
N ALA A 33 8.13 -9.83 -4.01
CA ALA A 33 8.77 -11.13 -3.84
C ALA A 33 10.01 -11.23 -4.73
N ASP A 34 11.10 -10.58 -4.30
CA ASP A 34 12.38 -10.58 -5.00
C ASP A 34 13.37 -11.52 -4.29
N ALA A 35 13.45 -12.76 -4.79
CA ALA A 35 14.37 -13.77 -4.26
C ALA A 35 15.85 -13.49 -4.57
N GLU A 36 16.14 -12.74 -5.64
CA GLU A 36 17.52 -12.37 -6.02
C GLU A 36 18.10 -11.39 -4.99
N ARG A 37 17.30 -10.39 -4.61
CA ARG A 37 17.65 -9.38 -3.59
C ARG A 37 17.22 -9.75 -2.19
N ARG A 38 16.52 -10.89 -2.06
CA ARG A 38 16.07 -11.49 -0.80
C ARG A 38 15.18 -10.56 0.02
N ILE A 39 14.34 -9.78 -0.67
CA ILE A 39 13.40 -8.84 -0.08
C ILE A 39 11.97 -9.21 -0.46
N PHE A 40 11.10 -9.24 0.55
CA PHE A 40 9.71 -9.65 0.43
C PHE A 40 8.84 -8.65 1.19
N ALA A 41 7.64 -8.34 0.69
CA ALA A 41 6.72 -7.46 1.38
C ALA A 41 5.26 -7.74 1.02
N VAL A 42 4.36 -7.36 1.91
CA VAL A 42 2.92 -7.22 1.66
C VAL A 42 2.49 -5.86 2.17
N ALA A 43 1.71 -5.14 1.36
CA ALA A 43 1.14 -3.84 1.69
C ALA A 43 -0.36 -3.86 1.41
N ASP A 44 -1.18 -3.50 2.39
CA ASP A 44 -2.65 -3.43 2.30
C ASP A 44 -3.06 -1.96 2.17
N GLY A 45 -3.65 -1.60 1.03
CA GLY A 45 -4.06 -0.24 0.73
C GLY A 45 -5.36 0.17 1.42
N VAL A 46 -5.36 1.37 2.00
CA VAL A 46 -6.56 1.97 2.60
C VAL A 46 -6.80 3.35 2.01
N GLY A 47 -8.05 3.66 1.62
CA GLY A 47 -8.38 4.98 1.07
C GLY A 47 -9.53 5.04 0.07
N GLY A 48 -10.19 3.90 -0.21
CA GLY A 48 -11.13 3.77 -1.31
C GLY A 48 -10.39 3.37 -2.59
N ALA A 49 -11.10 2.66 -3.48
CA ALA A 49 -10.52 1.82 -4.55
C ALA A 49 -9.24 2.36 -5.23
N GLU A 50 -9.27 3.56 -5.81
CA GLU A 50 -8.12 4.10 -6.55
C GLU A 50 -7.01 4.67 -5.64
N ALA A 51 -7.33 5.06 -4.40
CA ALA A 51 -6.35 5.63 -3.48
C ALA A 51 -5.53 4.53 -2.78
N GLY A 52 -6.18 3.44 -2.36
CA GLY A 52 -5.53 2.33 -1.66
C GLY A 52 -4.49 1.60 -2.53
N GLU A 53 -4.87 1.26 -3.77
CA GLU A 53 -3.97 0.64 -4.75
C GLU A 53 -2.70 1.48 -4.97
N VAL A 54 -2.88 2.79 -5.22
CA VAL A 54 -1.75 3.69 -5.45
C VAL A 54 -0.83 3.76 -4.24
N ALA A 55 -1.40 3.79 -3.03
CA ALA A 55 -0.62 3.82 -1.79
C ALA A 55 0.22 2.56 -1.61
N SER A 56 -0.40 1.38 -1.71
CA SER A 56 0.27 0.10 -1.49
C SER A 56 1.34 -0.17 -2.56
N GLN A 57 1.04 0.15 -3.81
CA GLN A 57 2.00 0.02 -4.92
C GLN A 57 3.19 0.96 -4.72
N THR A 58 2.94 2.22 -4.36
CA THR A 58 4.02 3.21 -4.10
C THR A 58 4.96 2.72 -2.99
N ALA A 59 4.42 2.14 -1.91
CA ALA A 59 5.24 1.62 -0.83
C ALA A 59 6.15 0.47 -1.29
N VAL A 60 5.60 -0.47 -2.05
CA VAL A 60 6.34 -1.62 -2.60
C VAL A 60 7.42 -1.18 -3.60
N GLU A 61 7.12 -0.26 -4.51
CA GLU A 61 8.07 0.23 -5.52
C GLU A 61 9.26 0.97 -4.89
N ILE A 62 9.01 1.80 -3.88
CA ILE A 62 10.09 2.51 -3.17
C ILE A 62 10.97 1.53 -2.41
N LEU A 63 10.38 0.51 -1.78
CA LEU A 63 11.14 -0.54 -1.11
C LEU A 63 11.98 -1.35 -2.09
N GLU A 64 11.39 -1.76 -3.22
CA GLU A 64 12.10 -2.49 -4.27
C GLU A 64 13.30 -1.69 -4.79
N GLU A 65 13.12 -0.39 -5.10
CA GLU A 65 14.20 0.46 -5.59
C GLU A 65 15.31 0.64 -4.55
N ALA A 66 14.97 0.78 -3.27
CA ALA A 66 15.96 0.88 -2.20
C ALA A 66 16.86 -0.36 -2.14
N PHE A 67 16.29 -1.57 -2.25
CA PHE A 67 17.05 -2.81 -2.31
C PHE A 67 17.70 -3.05 -3.68
N ARG A 68 17.19 -2.43 -4.74
CA ARG A 68 17.84 -2.43 -6.06
C ARG A 68 19.18 -1.70 -6.03
N GLN A 69 19.23 -0.59 -5.29
CA GLN A 69 20.39 0.28 -5.15
C GLN A 69 21.31 -0.09 -3.97
N ARG A 70 20.90 -1.02 -3.11
CA ARG A 70 21.68 -1.48 -1.95
C ARG A 70 23.08 -1.94 -2.35
N GLN A 71 24.07 -1.54 -1.56
CA GLN A 71 25.45 -1.98 -1.68
C GLN A 71 25.81 -2.98 -0.59
N ASP A 72 26.82 -3.81 -0.85
CA ASP A 72 27.36 -4.71 0.15
C ASP A 72 27.94 -3.91 1.32
N GLY A 73 27.44 -4.17 2.53
CA GLY A 73 27.87 -3.51 3.77
C GLY A 73 26.91 -2.43 4.27
N ASP A 74 25.87 -2.07 3.51
CA ASP A 74 24.79 -1.22 4.02
C ASP A 74 24.09 -1.89 5.22
N ASP A 75 23.80 -1.09 6.24
CA ASP A 75 22.97 -1.53 7.35
C ASP A 75 21.53 -1.71 6.85
N VAL A 76 21.04 -2.95 6.95
CA VAL A 76 19.72 -3.34 6.44
C VAL A 76 18.62 -2.70 7.27
N GLU A 77 18.81 -2.53 8.59
CA GLU A 77 17.81 -1.90 9.45
C GLU A 77 17.64 -0.43 9.04
N ASP A 78 18.75 0.31 8.91
CA ASP A 78 18.73 1.70 8.46
C ASP A 78 18.13 1.82 7.04
N LEU A 79 18.54 0.95 6.11
CA LEU A 79 18.01 0.96 4.74
C LEU A 79 16.49 0.74 4.71
N LEU A 80 16.01 -0.23 5.50
CA LEU A 80 14.59 -0.55 5.57
C LEU A 80 13.81 0.60 6.21
N GLU A 81 14.31 1.19 7.31
CA GLU A 81 13.72 2.36 7.94
C GLU A 81 13.61 3.53 6.97
N ILE A 82 14.71 3.88 6.30
CA ILE A 82 14.77 4.99 5.34
C ILE A 82 13.81 4.74 4.18
N ALA A 83 13.74 3.51 3.65
CA ALA A 83 12.83 3.17 2.56
C ALA A 83 11.36 3.36 2.98
N LEU A 84 10.99 2.88 4.18
CA LEU A 84 9.62 3.00 4.68
C LEU A 84 9.25 4.45 5.06
N GLN A 85 10.19 5.24 5.60
CA GLN A 85 9.99 6.68 5.84
C GLN A 85 9.84 7.47 4.53
N ARG A 86 10.60 7.11 3.49
CA ARG A 86 10.46 7.68 2.14
C ARG A 86 9.10 7.33 1.53
N ALA A 87 8.67 6.07 1.66
CA ALA A 87 7.34 5.65 1.24
C ALA A 87 6.25 6.46 1.95
N ASN A 88 6.33 6.61 3.28
CA ASN A 88 5.40 7.46 4.03
C ASN A 88 5.36 8.90 3.49
N THR A 89 6.52 9.49 3.27
CA THR A 89 6.63 10.88 2.79
C THR A 89 6.02 11.04 1.40
N ALA A 90 6.29 10.11 0.47
CA ALA A 90 5.76 10.14 -0.88
C ALA A 90 4.23 10.02 -0.88
N ILE A 91 3.70 9.01 -0.17
CA ILE A 91 2.26 8.75 -0.06
C ILE A 91 1.55 9.92 0.61
N PHE A 92 2.11 10.47 1.70
CA PHE A 92 1.57 11.65 2.38
C PHE A 92 1.56 12.88 1.48
N GLN A 93 2.60 13.13 0.69
CA GLN A 93 2.63 14.26 -0.24
C GLN A 93 1.58 14.11 -1.35
N MET A 94 1.49 12.93 -1.95
CA MET A 94 0.51 12.63 -3.00
C MET A 94 -0.93 12.81 -2.50
N SER A 95 -1.22 12.41 -1.24
CA SER A 95 -2.56 12.56 -0.65
C SER A 95 -2.93 14.02 -0.41
N ARG A 96 -1.95 14.90 -0.20
CA ARG A 96 -2.17 16.35 -0.03
C ARG A 96 -2.35 17.11 -1.34
N GLU A 97 -1.71 16.67 -2.41
CA GLU A 97 -1.75 17.35 -3.72
C GLU A 97 -3.01 17.04 -4.52
N GLN A 98 -3.61 15.87 -4.27
CA GLN A 98 -4.71 15.35 -5.06
C GLN A 98 -5.96 15.15 -4.21
N SER A 99 -6.96 16.04 -4.38
CA SER A 99 -8.18 16.05 -3.57
C SER A 99 -9.00 14.75 -3.63
N HIS A 100 -8.86 13.96 -4.71
CA HIS A 100 -9.59 12.71 -4.94
C HIS A 100 -8.96 11.48 -4.25
N ILE A 101 -7.72 11.58 -3.75
CA ILE A 101 -7.00 10.53 -2.99
C ILE A 101 -6.55 11.04 -1.61
N SER A 102 -7.31 11.98 -1.04
CA SER A 102 -6.96 12.71 0.19
C SER A 102 -6.90 11.87 1.48
N MET A 103 -7.22 10.58 1.41
CA MET A 103 -7.10 9.62 2.51
C MET A 103 -6.31 8.36 2.12
N MET A 104 -5.46 8.45 1.09
CA MET A 104 -4.58 7.33 0.74
C MET A 104 -3.62 7.04 1.88
N ALA A 105 -3.58 5.79 2.29
CA ALA A 105 -2.57 5.24 3.17
C ALA A 105 -2.41 3.74 2.88
N THR A 106 -1.39 3.12 3.45
CA THR A 106 -1.22 1.67 3.32
C THR A 106 -0.49 1.09 4.52
N THR A 107 -0.78 -0.16 4.85
CA THR A 107 0.07 -0.95 5.74
C THR A 107 1.30 -1.44 4.97
N ILE A 108 2.32 -1.89 5.68
CA ILE A 108 3.39 -2.66 5.09
C ILE A 108 4.01 -3.60 6.12
N VAL A 109 4.30 -4.82 5.68
CA VAL A 109 5.19 -5.73 6.38
C VAL A 109 6.24 -6.20 5.39
N ALA A 110 7.51 -6.09 5.76
CA ALA A 110 8.65 -6.40 4.91
C ALA A 110 9.62 -7.35 5.62
N LEU A 111 10.25 -8.22 4.85
CA LEU A 111 11.24 -9.21 5.27
C LEU A 111 12.44 -9.16 4.33
N HIS A 112 13.61 -8.89 4.87
CA HIS A 112 14.88 -9.08 4.18
C HIS A 112 15.67 -10.25 4.79
N LEU A 113 16.26 -11.10 3.94
CA LEU A 113 17.08 -12.24 4.36
C LEU A 113 18.55 -12.04 3.96
N ASP A 114 19.46 -12.07 4.94
CA ASP A 114 20.91 -12.00 4.71
C ASP A 114 21.68 -12.96 5.61
N GLY A 115 22.22 -14.02 5.02
CA GLY A 115 22.85 -15.09 5.81
C GLY A 115 21.83 -15.72 6.77
N HIS A 116 22.25 -15.87 8.03
CA HIS A 116 21.39 -16.36 9.10
C HIS A 116 20.62 -15.24 9.80
N ARG A 117 20.35 -14.11 9.12
CA ARG A 117 19.58 -13.00 9.70
C ARG A 117 18.35 -12.68 8.85
N ALA A 118 17.22 -12.50 9.52
CA ALA A 118 16.01 -11.92 8.95
C ALA A 118 15.74 -10.56 9.59
N THR A 119 15.69 -9.52 8.78
CA THR A 119 15.32 -8.16 9.21
C THR A 119 13.90 -7.85 8.75
N ILE A 120 13.07 -7.43 9.70
CA ILE A 120 11.64 -7.20 9.55
C ILE A 120 11.37 -5.72 9.76
N GLY A 121 10.56 -5.14 8.87
CA GLY A 121 10.05 -3.77 8.98
C GLY A 121 8.53 -3.78 8.87
N HIS A 122 7.83 -3.06 9.76
CA HIS A 122 6.40 -3.20 9.91
C HIS A 122 5.69 -1.88 10.29
N VAL A 123 4.59 -1.60 9.60
CA VAL A 123 3.63 -0.51 9.87
C VAL A 123 2.22 -1.00 9.52
N GLY A 124 1.23 -0.79 10.39
CA GLY A 124 -0.15 -1.30 10.19
C GLY A 124 -0.42 -2.64 10.85
N ASP A 125 -1.35 -3.41 10.29
CA ASP A 125 -1.86 -4.68 10.82
C ASP A 125 -1.69 -5.86 9.84
N SER A 126 -0.96 -5.67 8.73
CA SER A 126 -0.39 -6.79 7.97
C SER A 126 0.63 -7.54 8.83
N ARG A 127 0.66 -8.87 8.73
CA ARG A 127 1.39 -9.72 9.69
C ARG A 127 2.52 -10.50 9.05
N LEU A 128 3.54 -10.79 9.86
CA LEU A 128 4.60 -11.74 9.54
C LEU A 128 4.63 -12.86 10.58
N TYR A 129 4.54 -14.09 10.10
CA TYR A 129 4.68 -15.31 10.88
C TYR A 129 5.95 -16.05 10.48
N ARG A 130 6.62 -16.65 11.46
CA ARG A 130 7.75 -17.55 11.28
C ARG A 130 7.40 -18.92 11.86
N LEU A 131 7.55 -19.96 11.06
CA LEU A 131 7.57 -21.34 11.51
C LEU A 131 9.03 -21.79 11.57
N SER A 132 9.53 -22.04 12.78
CA SER A 132 10.87 -22.59 12.98
C SER A 132 10.94 -24.07 12.57
N PRO A 133 12.15 -24.60 12.31
CA PRO A 133 12.33 -26.00 11.91
C PRO A 133 11.81 -27.03 12.92
N ASP A 134 11.75 -26.68 14.21
CA ASP A 134 11.16 -27.51 15.27
C ASP A 134 9.61 -27.44 15.31
N GLY A 135 9.01 -26.69 14.38
CA GLY A 135 7.56 -26.58 14.22
C GLY A 135 6.89 -25.59 15.17
N GLN A 136 7.63 -24.65 15.78
CA GLN A 136 7.02 -23.58 16.57
C GLN A 136 6.60 -22.41 15.68
N LEU A 137 5.36 -21.95 15.86
CA LEU A 137 4.85 -20.77 15.17
C LEU A 137 5.11 -19.54 16.03
N HIS A 138 5.70 -18.52 15.43
CA HIS A 138 5.93 -17.22 16.03
C HIS A 138 5.28 -16.15 15.16
N ARG A 139 4.43 -15.31 15.75
CA ARG A 139 4.00 -14.05 15.13
C ARG A 139 5.06 -13.01 15.43
N GLU A 140 5.79 -12.55 14.42
CA GLU A 140 6.93 -11.67 14.62
C GLU A 140 6.54 -10.19 14.72
N THR A 141 5.36 -9.83 14.19
CA THR A 141 4.77 -8.49 14.26
C THR A 141 3.65 -8.40 15.31
N SER A 142 3.33 -7.17 15.70
CA SER A 142 2.17 -6.85 16.54
C SER A 142 1.37 -5.76 15.86
N ASP A 143 0.08 -5.99 15.64
CA ASP A 143 -0.76 -5.08 14.87
C ASP A 143 -0.76 -3.67 15.47
N HIS A 144 -0.63 -2.67 14.59
CA HIS A 144 -0.87 -1.28 14.92
C HIS A 144 -2.35 -0.97 14.78
N SER A 145 -3.14 -1.49 15.72
CA SER A 145 -4.55 -1.19 15.86
C SER A 145 -4.82 -0.38 17.13
N MET A 146 -5.88 0.41 17.11
CA MET A 146 -6.30 1.21 18.27
C MET A 146 -6.48 0.34 19.52
N VAL A 147 -6.98 -0.89 19.37
CA VAL A 147 -7.20 -1.79 20.52
C VAL A 147 -5.89 -2.38 21.05
N GLU A 148 -4.95 -2.72 20.17
CA GLU A 148 -3.63 -3.20 20.57
C GLU A 148 -2.81 -2.10 21.26
N GLU A 149 -2.95 -0.84 20.84
CA GLU A 149 -2.36 0.30 21.55
C GLU A 149 -2.96 0.51 22.95
N GLU A 150 -4.27 0.35 23.10
CA GLU A 150 -4.93 0.41 24.42
C GLU A 150 -4.48 -0.74 25.34
N VAL A 151 -4.27 -1.94 24.77
CA VAL A 151 -3.70 -3.09 25.50
C VAL A 151 -2.27 -2.80 25.93
N ARG A 152 -1.43 -2.32 25.01
CA ARG A 152 -0.03 -1.96 25.28
C ARG A 152 0.10 -0.88 26.34
N ALA A 153 -0.84 0.06 26.37
CA ALA A 153 -0.90 1.11 27.38
C ALA A 153 -1.50 0.66 28.72
N GLY A 154 -1.90 -0.61 28.86
CA GLY A 154 -2.48 -1.17 30.08
C GLY A 154 -3.92 -0.70 30.37
N ARG A 155 -4.60 -0.10 29.39
CA ARG A 155 -5.97 0.41 29.51
C ARG A 155 -7.02 -0.62 29.07
N MET A 156 -6.61 -1.66 28.34
CA MET A 156 -7.45 -2.76 27.87
C MET A 156 -6.74 -4.10 28.08
N THR A 157 -7.51 -5.17 28.27
CA THR A 157 -6.97 -6.55 28.30
C THR A 157 -7.00 -7.19 26.91
N PRO A 158 -6.11 -8.14 26.58
CA PRO A 158 -6.13 -8.85 25.30
C PRO A 158 -7.49 -9.48 24.97
N GLU A 159 -8.18 -10.02 25.99
CA GLU A 159 -9.50 -10.63 25.83
C GLU A 159 -10.58 -9.59 25.45
N GLN A 160 -10.47 -8.37 26.00
CA GLN A 160 -11.35 -7.27 25.62
C GLN A 160 -11.05 -6.76 24.20
N ALA A 161 -9.78 -6.65 23.82
CA ALA A 161 -9.37 -6.21 22.49
C ALA A 161 -9.91 -7.13 21.38
N ALA A 162 -9.82 -8.45 21.59
CA ALA A 162 -10.28 -9.45 20.63
C ALA A 162 -11.77 -9.33 20.26
N THR A 163 -12.60 -8.86 21.19
CA THR A 163 -14.05 -8.71 20.98
C THR A 163 -14.51 -7.28 20.74
N HIS A 164 -13.57 -6.32 20.72
CA HIS A 164 -13.89 -4.91 20.62
C HIS A 164 -14.41 -4.53 19.21
N PRO A 165 -15.46 -3.69 19.10
CA PRO A 165 -15.99 -3.27 17.80
C PRO A 165 -14.96 -2.58 16.89
N SER A 166 -14.01 -1.87 17.50
CA SER A 166 -12.95 -1.12 16.79
C SER A 166 -11.64 -1.90 16.66
N ARG A 167 -11.65 -3.24 16.77
CA ARG A 167 -10.43 -4.06 16.69
C ARG A 167 -9.68 -3.95 15.36
N ASN A 168 -10.40 -3.60 14.29
CA ASN A 168 -9.86 -3.42 12.94
C ASN A 168 -9.54 -1.95 12.62
N VAL A 169 -9.57 -1.05 13.61
CA VAL A 169 -9.21 0.35 13.38
C VAL A 169 -7.70 0.47 13.48
N ILE A 170 -7.05 0.59 12.33
CA ILE A 170 -5.61 0.80 12.20
C ILE A 170 -5.24 2.14 12.88
N SER A 171 -4.24 2.11 13.76
CA SER A 171 -3.71 3.29 14.43
C SER A 171 -2.48 3.87 13.73
N ARG A 172 -1.79 3.07 12.90
CA ARG A 172 -0.59 3.49 12.17
C ARG A 172 -0.59 2.95 10.75
N ALA A 173 -0.41 3.82 9.76
CA ALA A 173 -0.28 3.45 8.34
C ALA A 173 0.68 4.43 7.65
N LEU A 174 1.33 3.98 6.58
CA LEU A 174 2.14 4.85 5.73
C LEU A 174 1.23 5.84 5.00
N GLY A 175 1.61 7.11 4.97
CA GLY A 175 0.88 8.17 4.26
C GLY A 175 -0.29 8.78 5.04
N ALA A 176 -0.66 8.20 6.18
CA ALA A 176 -1.73 8.72 7.04
C ALA A 176 -1.31 10.01 7.78
N GLU A 177 -0.04 10.08 8.20
CA GLU A 177 0.55 11.23 8.86
C GLU A 177 1.89 11.63 8.22
N ALA A 178 2.33 12.87 8.47
CA ALA A 178 3.57 13.40 7.91
C ALA A 178 4.82 12.62 8.34
N ALA A 179 4.76 11.99 9.52
CA ALA A 179 5.79 11.12 10.06
C ALA A 179 5.15 9.80 10.49
N VAL A 180 5.93 8.72 10.47
CA VAL A 180 5.51 7.40 10.89
C VAL A 180 6.62 6.73 11.69
N GLU A 181 6.25 6.01 12.73
CA GLU A 181 7.18 5.15 13.48
C GLU A 181 7.21 3.77 12.83
N VAL A 182 8.39 3.31 12.43
CA VAL A 182 8.58 2.01 11.81
C VAL A 182 9.05 1.02 12.87
N ASP A 183 8.33 -0.09 13.03
CA ASP A 183 8.78 -1.16 13.91
C ASP A 183 9.81 -2.02 13.16
N LEU A 184 11.05 -2.03 13.66
CA LEU A 184 12.15 -2.83 13.12
C LEU A 184 12.52 -3.97 14.06
N LYS A 185 12.80 -5.13 13.50
CA LYS A 185 13.22 -6.31 14.26
C LYS A 185 14.13 -7.19 13.44
N THR A 186 15.32 -7.48 13.96
CA THR A 186 16.20 -8.49 13.36
C THR A 186 16.31 -9.72 14.25
N ILE A 187 16.14 -10.89 13.63
CA ILE A 187 16.21 -12.20 14.27
C ILE A 187 17.22 -13.10 13.56
N GLU A 188 17.75 -14.08 14.28
CA GLU A 188 18.51 -15.17 13.68
C GLU A 188 17.56 -16.19 13.03
N VAL A 189 18.00 -16.77 11.92
CA VAL A 189 17.25 -17.75 11.15
C VAL A 189 18.05 -19.01 10.88
N GLU A 190 17.37 -20.14 11.01
CA GLU A 190 17.89 -21.47 10.73
C GLU A 190 17.47 -21.92 9.33
N ASP A 191 18.20 -22.86 8.73
CA ASP A 191 17.75 -23.55 7.52
C ASP A 191 16.40 -24.24 7.77
N GLU A 192 15.58 -24.37 6.73
CA GLU A 192 14.19 -24.84 6.76
C GLU A 192 13.20 -23.93 7.49
N THR A 193 13.62 -22.73 7.91
CA THR A 193 12.68 -21.72 8.42
C THR A 193 11.71 -21.29 7.32
N LEU A 194 10.42 -21.26 7.65
CA LEU A 194 9.34 -20.82 6.78
C LEU A 194 8.72 -19.53 7.31
N PHE A 195 8.68 -18.51 6.47
CA PHE A 195 8.02 -17.23 6.73
C PHE A 195 6.72 -17.13 5.93
N LEU A 196 5.74 -16.44 6.52
CA LEU A 196 4.51 -16.03 5.87
C LEU A 196 4.25 -14.55 6.18
N LEU A 197 4.28 -13.72 5.15
CA LEU A 197 3.80 -12.35 5.19
C LEU A 197 2.37 -12.36 4.65
N CYS A 198 1.43 -11.69 5.30
CA CYS A 198 0.05 -11.62 4.80
C CYS A 198 -0.70 -10.35 5.23
N SER A 199 -1.67 -9.95 4.39
CA SER A 199 -2.63 -8.89 4.72
C SER A 199 -3.71 -9.40 5.67
N ASP A 200 -4.51 -8.48 6.21
CA ASP A 200 -5.57 -8.82 7.15
C ASP A 200 -6.68 -9.68 6.51
N GLY A 201 -6.83 -9.64 5.18
CA GLY A 201 -7.77 -10.45 4.44
C GLY A 201 -7.56 -11.95 4.61
N ILE A 202 -6.32 -12.39 4.88
CA ILE A 202 -6.03 -13.77 5.27
C ILE A 202 -6.44 -14.00 6.73
N THR A 203 -5.96 -13.16 7.65
CA THR A 203 -6.03 -13.41 9.10
C THR A 203 -7.42 -13.17 9.69
N ARG A 204 -8.29 -12.44 8.98
CA ARG A 204 -9.73 -12.33 9.26
C ARG A 204 -10.47 -13.64 9.05
N HIS A 205 -10.02 -14.45 8.10
CA HIS A 205 -10.67 -15.70 7.73
C HIS A 205 -9.95 -16.91 8.30
N VAL A 206 -8.63 -16.88 8.46
CA VAL A 206 -7.78 -17.99 8.90
C VAL A 206 -7.02 -17.55 10.16
N ASP A 207 -7.31 -18.16 11.30
CA ASP A 207 -6.71 -17.76 12.57
C ASP A 207 -5.25 -18.26 12.72
N ASP A 208 -4.53 -17.72 13.72
CA ASP A 208 -3.12 -18.04 13.96
C ASP A 208 -2.87 -19.56 14.15
N ALA A 209 -3.80 -20.28 14.80
CA ALA A 209 -3.65 -21.71 15.04
C ALA A 209 -3.77 -22.50 13.73
N GLU A 210 -4.70 -22.09 12.87
CA GLU A 210 -4.92 -22.66 11.55
C GLU A 210 -3.78 -22.32 10.57
N ILE A 211 -3.26 -21.07 10.60
CA ILE A 211 -2.04 -20.69 9.88
C ILE A 211 -0.89 -21.62 10.29
N GLY A 212 -0.70 -21.84 11.59
CA GLY A 212 0.32 -22.75 12.09
C GLY A 212 0.13 -24.19 11.63
N ALA A 213 -1.11 -24.66 11.49
CA ALA A 213 -1.40 -25.99 10.96
C ALA A 213 -1.09 -26.08 9.46
N LEU A 214 -1.51 -25.08 8.67
CA LEU A 214 -1.28 -25.01 7.23
C LEU A 214 0.21 -24.99 6.89
N LEU A 215 1.00 -24.15 7.59
CA LEU A 215 2.44 -24.06 7.38
C LEU A 215 3.18 -25.38 7.66
N LYS A 216 2.60 -26.25 8.51
CA LYS A 216 3.17 -27.58 8.84
C LYS A 216 2.70 -28.69 7.90
N SER A 217 1.47 -28.60 7.37
CA SER A 217 0.85 -29.70 6.63
C SER A 217 1.10 -29.64 5.12
N GLU A 218 1.28 -28.45 4.57
CA GLU A 218 1.30 -28.29 3.11
C GLU A 218 2.67 -28.65 2.51
N PRO A 219 2.69 -29.48 1.45
CA PRO A 219 3.92 -30.07 0.91
C PRO A 219 4.74 -29.10 0.07
N SER A 220 4.14 -28.01 -0.42
CA SER A 220 4.81 -26.98 -1.21
C SER A 220 4.24 -25.59 -0.89
N LEU A 221 5.03 -24.54 -1.14
CA LEU A 221 4.57 -23.17 -0.89
C LEU A 221 3.43 -22.75 -1.82
N ALA A 222 3.36 -23.32 -3.03
CA ALA A 222 2.24 -23.11 -3.95
C ALA A 222 0.95 -23.74 -3.41
N ALA A 223 1.00 -24.99 -2.93
CA ALA A 223 -0.16 -25.64 -2.32
C ALA A 223 -0.65 -24.90 -1.07
N LEU A 224 0.28 -24.38 -0.26
CA LEU A 224 -0.02 -23.50 0.88
C LEU A 224 -0.81 -22.26 0.45
N CYS A 225 -0.35 -21.56 -0.59
CA CYS A 225 -1.03 -20.38 -1.12
C CYS A 225 -2.43 -20.69 -1.65
N ASP A 226 -2.56 -21.78 -2.42
CA ASP A 226 -3.85 -22.22 -2.97
C ASP A 226 -4.84 -22.59 -1.85
N GLU A 227 -4.37 -23.30 -0.83
CA GLU A 227 -5.19 -23.72 0.31
C GLU A 227 -5.63 -22.52 1.16
N MET A 228 -4.75 -21.55 1.40
CA MET A 228 -5.12 -20.29 2.07
C MET A 228 -6.22 -19.55 1.30
N LYS A 229 -6.04 -19.38 -0.01
CA LYS A 229 -7.05 -18.75 -0.87
C LYS A 229 -8.37 -19.51 -0.83
N ARG A 230 -8.33 -20.85 -0.96
CA ARG A 230 -9.53 -21.70 -0.90
C ARG A 230 -10.30 -21.47 0.40
N ARG A 231 -9.63 -21.50 1.55
CA ARG A 231 -10.28 -21.28 2.86
C ARG A 231 -10.86 -19.88 3.00
N CYS A 232 -10.16 -18.86 2.52
CA CYS A 232 -10.68 -17.49 2.53
C CYS A 232 -11.96 -17.39 1.68
N PHE A 233 -11.95 -17.95 0.46
CA PHE A 233 -13.11 -17.96 -0.43
C PHE A 233 -14.29 -18.72 0.15
N GLU A 234 -14.06 -19.89 0.76
CA GLU A 234 -15.12 -20.67 1.43
C GLU A 234 -15.75 -19.93 2.61
N ARG A 235 -15.01 -18.99 3.20
CA ARG A 235 -15.45 -18.16 4.34
C ARG A 235 -15.91 -16.76 3.91
N GLY A 236 -16.07 -16.54 2.60
CA GLY A 236 -16.67 -15.35 2.04
C GLY A 236 -15.70 -14.34 1.44
N ALA A 237 -14.39 -14.42 1.73
CA ALA A 237 -13.34 -13.52 1.23
C ALA A 237 -13.82 -12.05 1.18
N GLU A 238 -14.19 -11.53 2.35
CA GLU A 238 -14.84 -10.22 2.50
C GLU A 238 -13.92 -9.02 2.21
N ASP A 239 -12.62 -9.26 2.06
CA ASP A 239 -11.61 -8.25 1.72
C ASP A 239 -10.62 -8.78 0.66
N ASN A 240 -9.75 -7.89 0.18
CA ASN A 240 -8.57 -8.28 -0.56
C ASN A 240 -7.71 -9.20 0.29
N LEU A 241 -7.08 -10.20 -0.33
CA LEU A 241 -6.24 -11.16 0.38
C LEU A 241 -4.91 -11.30 -0.33
N THR A 242 -3.83 -11.17 0.42
CA THR A 242 -2.48 -11.28 -0.10
C THR A 242 -1.59 -12.01 0.88
N ALA A 243 -0.75 -12.91 0.37
CA ALA A 243 0.26 -13.60 1.14
C ALA A 243 1.52 -13.87 0.31
N VAL A 244 2.67 -13.81 0.98
CA VAL A 244 3.98 -14.21 0.45
C VAL A 244 4.59 -15.22 1.42
N ALA A 245 4.78 -16.45 0.97
CA ALA A 245 5.43 -17.52 1.72
C ALA A 245 6.88 -17.67 1.25
N VAL A 246 7.82 -17.72 2.20
CA VAL A 246 9.26 -17.75 1.92
C VAL A 246 9.92 -18.84 2.77
N ARG A 247 10.54 -19.84 2.13
CA ARG A 247 11.29 -20.90 2.82
C ARG A 247 12.78 -20.71 2.58
N ILE A 248 13.56 -20.80 3.65
CA ILE A 248 15.02 -20.81 3.63
C ILE A 248 15.49 -22.27 3.58
N GLY A 249 16.48 -22.58 2.74
CA GLY A 249 17.12 -23.90 2.71
C GLY A 249 16.72 -24.75 1.49
N GLN A 250 17.26 -25.97 1.42
CA GLN A 250 16.87 -26.90 0.36
C GLN A 250 15.54 -27.52 0.73
N PRO A 251 14.50 -27.44 -0.13
CA PRO A 251 13.21 -28.01 0.17
C PRO A 251 13.38 -29.44 0.66
N ALA A 252 12.93 -29.72 1.89
CA ALA A 252 13.02 -31.04 2.48
C ALA A 252 12.61 -32.08 1.43
N ALA A 253 13.59 -32.87 0.98
CA ALA A 253 13.32 -33.96 0.06
C ALA A 253 12.25 -34.80 0.72
N VAL A 254 11.06 -34.88 0.09
CA VAL A 254 9.94 -35.68 0.54
C VAL A 254 10.52 -37.03 0.96
N ALA A 255 10.50 -37.30 2.26
CA ALA A 255 11.07 -38.52 2.80
C ALA A 255 10.32 -39.66 2.11
N ALA A 256 10.99 -40.30 1.14
CA ALA A 256 10.47 -41.46 0.47
C ALA A 256 10.13 -42.46 1.57
N VAL A 257 8.84 -42.71 1.76
CA VAL A 257 8.36 -43.83 2.55
C VAL A 257 9.04 -45.05 1.95
N ARG A 258 9.91 -45.68 2.75
CA ARG A 258 10.49 -46.97 2.42
C ARG A 258 9.37 -47.99 2.58
N ASP A 259 8.61 -48.19 1.51
CA ASP A 259 7.89 -49.43 1.35
C ASP A 259 8.89 -50.47 0.85
N ASP A 260 9.08 -51.47 1.71
CA ASP A 260 9.79 -52.70 1.43
C ASP A 260 9.06 -53.41 0.28
N GLU A 261 9.82 -53.81 -0.74
CA GLU A 261 9.43 -54.50 -1.98
C GLU A 261 9.19 -53.65 -3.25
N GLY A 262 10.27 -53.50 -4.03
CA GLY A 262 10.23 -53.77 -5.48
C GLY A 262 9.88 -52.62 -6.43
N GLU A 263 10.93 -51.91 -6.88
CA GLU A 263 11.02 -51.10 -8.12
C GLU A 263 9.93 -50.04 -8.40
N ARG A 264 10.37 -48.77 -8.45
CA ARG A 264 10.17 -47.92 -9.63
C ARG A 264 11.17 -46.77 -9.71
N THR A 265 11.91 -46.80 -10.81
CA THR A 265 12.86 -45.81 -11.32
C THR A 265 12.19 -44.46 -11.59
N LEU A 266 12.79 -43.36 -11.14
CA LEU A 266 12.61 -42.03 -11.75
C LEU A 266 13.98 -41.51 -12.18
N ILE A 267 14.20 -41.54 -13.49
CA ILE A 267 15.28 -40.84 -14.19
C ILE A 267 14.83 -39.38 -14.31
N PHE A 268 15.65 -38.43 -13.82
CA PHE A 268 15.63 -37.07 -14.34
C PHE A 268 16.92 -36.82 -15.11
N GLU A 269 16.74 -36.79 -16.43
CA GLU A 269 17.76 -36.45 -17.40
C GLU A 269 18.09 -34.96 -17.32
N ARG A 270 19.38 -34.66 -17.28
CA ARG A 270 19.95 -33.33 -17.23
C ARG A 270 19.79 -32.66 -18.60
N ALA A 271 18.82 -31.77 -18.76
CA ALA A 271 18.74 -30.89 -19.92
C ALA A 271 19.59 -29.63 -19.69
N ALA A 272 20.83 -29.67 -20.16
CA ALA A 272 21.56 -28.46 -20.51
C ALA A 272 20.92 -27.87 -21.77
N VAL A 273 20.51 -26.59 -21.74
CA VAL A 273 20.21 -25.83 -22.95
C VAL A 273 21.12 -24.62 -23.01
N ALA A 274 21.81 -24.54 -24.14
CA ALA A 274 22.91 -23.66 -24.42
C ALA A 274 22.49 -22.21 -24.72
N SER A 275 23.41 -21.33 -24.36
CA SER A 275 23.62 -19.97 -24.84
C SER A 275 23.30 -19.76 -26.34
N THR A 276 22.48 -18.76 -26.63
CA THR A 276 22.60 -17.93 -27.83
C THR A 276 22.32 -16.47 -27.50
N ALA A 277 23.39 -15.67 -27.43
CA ALA A 277 23.32 -14.21 -27.50
C ALA A 277 22.96 -13.76 -28.93
N PRO A 278 22.44 -12.53 -29.07
CA PRO A 278 23.00 -11.62 -30.06
C PRO A 278 23.48 -10.32 -29.41
N SER A 279 24.70 -9.91 -29.75
CA SER A 279 25.22 -8.59 -29.45
C SER A 279 24.71 -7.58 -30.49
N ARG A 280 24.24 -6.40 -30.05
CA ARG A 280 24.61 -5.12 -30.69
C ARG A 280 24.26 -3.89 -29.82
N ALA A 281 25.33 -3.22 -29.40
CA ALA A 281 25.58 -1.78 -29.39
C ALA A 281 24.55 -0.81 -28.75
N THR A 282 24.90 -0.39 -27.52
CA THR A 282 25.08 1.01 -27.05
C THR A 282 24.49 2.15 -27.89
N ALA A 283 23.53 2.88 -27.31
CA ALA A 283 23.54 4.35 -27.11
C ALA A 283 22.16 4.80 -26.61
N GLY A 284 22.10 5.64 -25.56
CA GLY A 284 20.86 6.32 -25.16
C GLY A 284 20.56 6.42 -23.66
N ALA A 285 21.55 6.26 -22.78
CA ALA A 285 21.43 6.62 -21.38
C ALA A 285 21.81 8.10 -21.21
N ALA A 286 20.82 9.00 -21.25
CA ALA A 286 20.93 10.39 -20.80
C ALA A 286 19.56 11.08 -20.90
N ALA A 287 18.70 10.94 -19.87
CA ALA A 287 17.56 11.84 -19.61
C ALA A 287 16.75 11.49 -18.33
N ALA A 288 17.06 10.41 -17.61
CA ALA A 288 16.51 10.13 -16.27
C ALA A 288 17.50 10.55 -15.16
N GLU A 289 18.50 11.36 -15.48
CA GLU A 289 19.63 11.68 -14.59
C GLU A 289 19.48 13.01 -13.83
N GLU A 290 18.41 13.78 -14.06
CA GLU A 290 18.34 15.17 -13.59
C GLU A 290 17.38 15.43 -12.41
N ILE A 291 16.60 14.45 -11.97
CA ILE A 291 15.78 14.55 -10.74
C ILE A 291 16.27 13.64 -9.60
N PHE A 292 17.06 12.60 -9.91
CA PHE A 292 17.55 11.61 -8.94
C PHE A 292 19.01 11.80 -8.48
N ARG A 293 19.65 12.94 -8.79
CA ARG A 293 20.97 13.29 -8.27
C ARG A 293 20.88 14.27 -7.10
N ARG A 294 20.62 13.75 -5.91
CA ARG A 294 21.28 14.26 -4.68
C ARG A 294 21.75 13.08 -3.82
N PRO A 295 22.98 13.13 -3.27
CA PRO A 295 23.60 11.99 -2.62
C PRO A 295 22.97 11.72 -1.25
N PHE A 296 23.12 10.47 -0.79
CA PHE A 296 22.86 9.99 0.58
C PHE A 296 23.70 10.68 1.69
N ASP A 297 24.30 11.85 1.43
CA ASP A 297 25.16 12.57 2.37
C ASP A 297 24.49 13.88 2.84
N ASP A 298 23.44 13.79 3.67
CA ASP A 298 23.17 14.80 4.72
C ASP A 298 22.11 14.31 5.72
N ALA A 299 22.39 13.20 6.41
CA ALA A 299 21.73 12.89 7.68
C ALA A 299 22.69 13.25 8.81
N GLY A 300 22.66 14.53 9.22
CA GLY A 300 23.33 15.02 10.42
C GLY A 300 22.72 14.40 11.68
N ILE A 301 23.02 13.14 11.95
CA ILE A 301 22.79 12.50 13.24
C ILE A 301 24.13 12.46 13.97
N SER A 302 24.27 13.32 14.96
CA SER A 302 25.46 13.43 15.81
C SER A 302 25.68 12.12 16.57
N ARG A 303 26.64 11.31 16.11
CA ARG A 303 27.13 10.13 16.83
C ARG A 303 27.92 10.57 18.06
N SER A 304 27.31 10.61 19.25
CA SER A 304 28.07 10.70 20.50
C SER A 304 28.67 9.31 20.82
N ARG A 305 29.91 9.10 20.40
CA ARG A 305 30.73 7.94 20.76
C ARG A 305 31.22 8.11 22.21
N ILE A 306 30.78 7.24 23.11
CA ILE A 306 31.38 7.07 24.43
C ILE A 306 32.59 6.16 24.26
N GLU A 307 33.79 6.72 24.38
CA GLU A 307 35.02 5.97 24.60
C GLU A 307 35.50 6.21 26.04
N VAL A 308 35.73 5.11 26.75
CA VAL A 308 36.30 5.04 28.10
C VAL A 308 37.80 4.77 27.97
N ALA A 309 38.63 5.64 28.56
CA ALA A 309 39.99 5.34 29.05
C ALA A 309 40.50 6.55 29.88
N THR A 310 40.46 6.47 31.21
CA THR A 310 41.58 6.28 32.17
C THR A 310 42.54 7.47 32.38
N ASP A 311 42.53 7.90 33.64
CA ASP A 311 43.60 8.44 34.50
C ASP A 311 44.00 9.93 34.53
N ASP A 312 44.04 10.38 35.80
CA ASP A 312 44.85 11.40 36.47
C ASP A 312 44.49 12.91 36.45
N ALA A 313 43.78 13.27 37.54
CA ALA A 313 44.23 14.16 38.62
C ALA A 313 44.41 15.70 38.41
N ALA A 314 43.54 16.42 39.12
CA ALA A 314 43.80 17.58 39.99
C ALA A 314 44.03 19.00 39.43
N ALA A 315 43.32 19.95 40.08
CA ALA A 315 43.41 21.42 40.04
C ALA A 315 42.81 22.07 38.77
N ILE A 316 41.88 23.02 38.83
CA ILE A 316 41.86 24.24 39.64
C ILE A 316 40.40 24.64 39.94
N ALA A 317 40.16 25.00 41.20
CA ALA A 317 38.92 25.61 41.68
C ALA A 317 38.91 27.13 41.44
N ASN A 318 37.69 27.69 41.41
CA ASN A 318 37.28 29.09 41.57
C ASN A 318 37.22 29.98 40.31
N SER A 319 36.00 30.32 39.87
CA SER A 319 35.42 31.65 40.13
C SER A 319 33.98 31.80 39.60
N MET A 320 33.12 32.32 40.49
CA MET A 320 31.96 33.20 40.27
C MET A 320 30.68 32.71 39.55
N LEU A 321 29.63 32.54 40.36
CA LEU A 321 28.19 32.67 40.01
C LEU A 321 27.79 34.17 39.99
N PRO A 322 26.52 34.55 39.68
CA PRO A 322 25.65 34.17 38.56
C PRO A 322 25.04 35.42 37.86
N ALA A 323 24.45 35.26 36.67
CA ALA A 323 23.47 36.22 36.14
C ALA A 323 22.19 35.48 35.77
N THR A 324 21.14 35.76 36.55
CA THR A 324 19.76 35.35 36.31
C THR A 324 19.16 36.14 35.16
N SER A 325 18.65 35.45 34.14
CA SER A 325 17.62 35.99 33.24
C SER A 325 16.44 35.03 33.18
N THR A 326 15.35 35.46 33.78
CA THR A 326 14.03 34.85 33.73
C THR A 326 13.41 35.04 32.34
N HIS A 327 13.06 33.96 31.65
CA HIS A 327 12.11 33.98 30.54
C HIS A 327 10.86 33.17 30.93
N THR A 328 9.78 33.88 31.20
CA THR A 328 8.41 33.37 31.29
C THR A 328 7.88 33.04 29.88
N PRO A 329 7.25 31.87 29.65
CA PRO A 329 6.54 31.63 28.39
C PRO A 329 5.16 32.29 28.46
N SER A 330 4.90 33.20 27.53
CA SER A 330 3.58 33.81 27.32
C SER A 330 2.60 32.74 26.81
N GLY A 331 1.52 32.55 27.56
CA GLY A 331 0.50 31.55 27.29
C GLY A 331 -0.31 31.82 26.03
N ASN A 332 -0.43 30.77 25.21
CA ASN A 332 -1.63 30.46 24.44
C ASN A 332 -1.97 28.95 24.44
N PHE A 333 -1.16 28.10 25.10
CA PHE A 333 -1.36 26.65 25.13
C PHE A 333 -2.52 26.21 26.04
N GLY A 334 -2.81 26.97 27.11
CA GLY A 334 -3.90 26.65 28.03
C GLY A 334 -5.31 26.95 27.47
N ARG A 335 -5.42 27.87 26.50
CA ARG A 335 -6.73 28.26 25.92
C ARG A 335 -7.16 27.30 24.81
N THR A 336 -6.22 26.78 24.02
CA THR A 336 -6.52 25.77 22.99
C THR A 336 -6.84 24.40 23.61
N LEU A 337 -6.12 24.00 24.66
CA LEU A 337 -6.42 22.77 25.40
C LEU A 337 -7.74 22.85 26.19
N GLY A 338 -8.06 24.03 26.75
CA GLY A 338 -9.32 24.26 27.46
C GLY A 338 -10.55 24.20 26.55
N VAL A 339 -10.45 24.72 25.32
CA VAL A 339 -11.57 24.65 24.34
C VAL A 339 -11.77 23.22 23.82
N LEU A 340 -10.68 22.47 23.61
CA LEU A 340 -10.77 21.06 23.19
C LEU A 340 -11.40 20.17 24.28
N LEU A 341 -11.00 20.34 25.55
CA LEU A 341 -11.60 19.61 26.67
C LEU A 341 -13.07 20.00 26.90
N LEU A 342 -13.46 21.25 26.63
CA LEU A 342 -14.85 21.69 26.71
C LEU A 342 -15.71 21.06 25.60
N LEU A 343 -15.19 20.95 24.37
CA LEU A 343 -15.89 20.29 23.25
C LEU A 343 -16.04 18.78 23.49
N ILE A 344 -15.01 18.13 24.01
CA ILE A 344 -15.08 16.71 24.43
C ILE A 344 -16.08 16.53 25.57
N GLY A 345 -16.07 17.42 26.56
CA GLY A 345 -17.04 17.40 27.66
C GLY A 345 -18.49 17.56 27.20
N VAL A 346 -18.76 18.43 26.22
CA VAL A 346 -20.10 18.62 25.63
C VAL A 346 -20.52 17.39 24.80
N ALA A 347 -19.61 16.77 24.05
CA ALA A 347 -19.89 15.54 23.29
C ALA A 347 -20.19 14.35 24.22
N VAL A 348 -19.42 14.20 25.31
CA VAL A 348 -19.65 13.15 26.32
C VAL A 348 -20.95 13.41 27.08
N ALA A 349 -21.28 14.66 27.42
CA ALA A 349 -22.56 15.01 28.04
C ALA A 349 -23.76 14.78 27.12
N ALA A 350 -23.64 15.05 25.81
CA ALA A 350 -24.67 14.74 24.82
C ALA A 350 -24.88 13.22 24.64
N PHE A 351 -23.80 12.44 24.70
CA PHE A 351 -23.85 10.98 24.63
C PHE A 351 -24.44 10.34 25.90
N TYR A 352 -24.10 10.85 27.09
CA TYR A 352 -24.68 10.38 28.35
C TYR A 352 -26.12 10.89 28.59
N GLY A 353 -26.47 12.07 28.07
CA GLY A 353 -27.84 12.58 28.07
C GLY A 353 -28.77 11.76 27.18
N GLY A 354 -28.27 11.25 26.04
CA GLY A 354 -29.02 10.38 25.14
C GLY A 354 -29.25 8.96 25.66
N THR A 355 -28.40 8.45 26.54
CA THR A 355 -28.45 7.06 27.04
C THR A 355 -29.28 6.87 28.31
N GLN A 356 -29.74 7.95 28.96
CA GLN A 356 -30.67 7.88 30.10
C GLN A 356 -32.16 7.96 29.71
N PHE A 357 -32.48 8.19 28.44
CA PHE A 357 -33.86 8.25 27.94
C PHE A 357 -34.65 6.92 27.81
N PRO A 358 -34.10 5.70 27.91
CA PRO A 358 -34.93 4.48 27.84
C PRO A 358 -35.73 4.18 29.12
N ARG A 359 -35.36 4.75 30.29
CA ARG A 359 -36.02 4.42 31.57
C ARG A 359 -37.28 5.24 31.86
N PHE A 360 -37.54 6.32 31.14
CA PHE A 360 -38.68 7.21 31.40
C PHE A 360 -39.98 6.76 30.70
N ASN A 361 -39.89 6.04 29.58
CA ASN A 361 -41.06 5.60 28.82
C ASN A 361 -41.86 4.47 29.50
N GLN A 362 -41.22 3.67 30.36
CA GLN A 362 -41.88 2.53 31.02
C GLN A 362 -42.83 2.99 32.16
N GLN A 363 -42.73 4.24 32.61
CA GLN A 363 -43.52 4.77 33.72
C GLN A 363 -44.74 5.60 33.27
N LEU A 364 -44.90 5.84 31.96
CA LEU A 364 -45.96 6.69 31.38
C LEU A 364 -46.98 5.95 30.48
N GLY A 365 -46.88 4.61 30.37
CA GLY A 365 -47.88 3.81 29.63
C GLY A 365 -48.00 4.13 28.14
N LEU A 366 -46.95 4.70 27.53
CA LEU A 366 -46.91 4.97 26.09
C LEU A 366 -46.48 3.71 25.34
N ALA A 367 -47.28 3.31 24.34
CA ALA A 367 -47.08 2.10 23.56
C ALA A 367 -45.69 2.07 22.88
N PRO A 368 -45.07 0.87 22.72
CA PRO A 368 -43.78 0.76 22.09
C PRO A 368 -43.83 1.29 20.64
N ALA A 369 -42.86 2.12 20.30
CA ALA A 369 -42.66 2.63 18.95
C ALA A 369 -42.55 1.45 17.97
N ALA A 370 -43.20 1.60 16.82
CA ALA A 370 -43.22 0.61 15.75
C ALA A 370 -41.79 0.16 15.39
N THR A 371 -41.63 -1.15 15.18
CA THR A 371 -40.46 -1.76 14.54
C THR A 371 -40.07 -0.94 13.30
N PRO A 372 -38.78 -0.56 13.13
CA PRO A 372 -38.36 0.09 11.91
C PRO A 372 -38.62 -0.88 10.75
N SER A 373 -39.58 -0.54 9.90
CA SER A 373 -39.63 -1.11 8.55
C SER A 373 -38.30 -0.78 7.88
N PRO A 374 -37.72 -1.71 7.08
CA PRO A 374 -36.47 -1.45 6.38
C PRO A 374 -36.64 -0.14 5.64
N THR A 375 -35.76 0.82 5.91
CA THR A 375 -35.59 1.97 5.04
C THR A 375 -35.45 1.39 3.64
N PRO A 376 -36.39 1.66 2.70
CA PRO A 376 -36.20 1.20 1.34
C PRO A 376 -34.82 1.72 0.92
N VAL A 377 -33.95 0.78 0.57
CA VAL A 377 -32.69 1.09 -0.11
C VAL A 377 -33.07 2.09 -1.19
N SER A 378 -32.48 3.27 -1.12
CA SER A 378 -32.62 4.26 -2.17
C SER A 378 -31.99 3.65 -3.43
N LEU A 379 -32.80 2.96 -4.21
CA LEU A 379 -32.56 2.49 -5.58
C LEU A 379 -32.25 3.66 -6.55
N ALA A 380 -32.10 4.88 -6.05
CA ALA A 380 -31.80 6.07 -6.83
C ALA A 380 -30.30 6.29 -7.08
N THR A 381 -29.39 5.61 -6.38
CA THR A 381 -27.93 5.79 -6.61
C THR A 381 -27.34 4.74 -7.56
N GLU A 382 -27.98 3.59 -7.75
CA GLU A 382 -27.56 2.57 -8.71
C GLU A 382 -27.94 2.92 -10.17
N ALA A 383 -28.79 3.93 -10.37
CA ALA A 383 -29.28 4.33 -11.68
C ALA A 383 -28.43 5.40 -12.40
N SER A 384 -27.26 5.79 -11.87
CA SER A 384 -26.47 6.90 -12.44
C SER A 384 -25.01 6.60 -12.79
N ALA A 385 -24.55 5.34 -12.75
CA ALA A 385 -23.24 5.03 -13.32
C ALA A 385 -23.31 5.27 -14.83
N SER A 386 -22.50 6.20 -15.35
CA SER A 386 -22.54 6.54 -16.76
C SER A 386 -22.23 5.30 -17.60
N ARG A 387 -22.75 5.23 -18.83
CA ARG A 387 -22.43 4.13 -19.76
C ARG A 387 -20.92 3.96 -19.91
N PHE A 388 -20.17 5.08 -19.86
CA PHE A 388 -18.72 5.09 -19.86
C PHE A 388 -18.12 4.33 -18.66
N ASP A 389 -18.57 4.59 -17.43
CA ASP A 389 -18.06 3.94 -16.21
C ASP A 389 -18.37 2.44 -16.16
N GLN A 390 -19.48 2.02 -16.76
CA GLN A 390 -19.83 0.60 -16.89
C GLN A 390 -18.89 -0.11 -17.86
N VAL A 391 -18.66 0.49 -19.03
CA VAL A 391 -17.77 -0.07 -20.06
C VAL A 391 -16.31 -0.03 -19.62
N LYS A 392 -15.87 1.01 -18.88
CA LYS A 392 -14.53 1.08 -18.26
C LYS A 392 -14.29 -0.08 -17.30
N ARG A 393 -15.27 -0.44 -16.46
CA ARG A 393 -15.18 -1.62 -15.59
C ARG A 393 -15.08 -2.93 -16.38
N GLU A 394 -15.84 -3.08 -17.46
CA GLU A 394 -15.72 -4.26 -18.34
C GLU A 394 -14.33 -4.36 -18.99
N VAL A 395 -13.73 -3.22 -19.39
CA VAL A 395 -12.35 -3.15 -19.90
C VAL A 395 -11.36 -3.63 -18.84
N ASP A 396 -11.51 -3.20 -17.59
CA ASP A 396 -10.58 -3.53 -16.50
C ASP A 396 -10.67 -5.00 -16.08
N LEU A 397 -11.88 -5.59 -16.11
CA LEU A 397 -12.09 -7.00 -15.76
C LEU A 397 -11.62 -7.98 -16.85
N ALA A 398 -11.74 -7.61 -18.13
CA ALA A 398 -11.47 -8.51 -19.24
C ALA A 398 -10.84 -7.80 -20.46
N PRO A 399 -9.62 -7.24 -20.31
CA PRO A 399 -9.05 -6.33 -21.30
C PRO A 399 -8.86 -6.95 -22.68
N ALA A 400 -8.37 -8.19 -22.77
CA ALA A 400 -8.18 -8.89 -24.04
C ALA A 400 -9.50 -9.19 -24.78
N ALA A 401 -10.55 -9.57 -24.05
CA ALA A 401 -11.87 -9.78 -24.61
C ALA A 401 -12.47 -8.45 -25.10
N MET A 402 -12.23 -7.38 -24.34
CA MET A 402 -12.76 -6.06 -24.63
C MET A 402 -12.09 -5.39 -25.83
N VAL A 403 -10.78 -5.61 -26.06
CA VAL A 403 -10.10 -5.21 -27.31
C VAL A 403 -10.81 -5.80 -28.53
N SER A 404 -11.17 -7.09 -28.48
CA SER A 404 -11.84 -7.78 -29.58
C SER A 404 -13.27 -7.27 -29.80
N ARG A 405 -14.01 -7.05 -28.71
CA ARG A 405 -15.39 -6.53 -28.74
C ARG A 405 -15.43 -5.10 -29.28
N LEU A 406 -14.63 -4.18 -28.74
CA LEU A 406 -14.57 -2.78 -29.19
C LEU A 406 -14.09 -2.68 -30.65
N ALA A 407 -13.16 -3.53 -31.08
CA ALA A 407 -12.79 -3.61 -32.49
C ALA A 407 -13.99 -4.05 -33.36
N SER A 408 -14.76 -5.05 -32.93
CA SER A 408 -15.95 -5.49 -33.68
C SER A 408 -17.07 -4.44 -33.72
N GLU A 409 -17.26 -3.68 -32.64
CA GLU A 409 -18.25 -2.58 -32.56
C GLU A 409 -17.90 -1.39 -33.47
N SER A 410 -16.66 -1.34 -33.97
CA SER A 410 -16.15 -0.28 -34.85
C SER A 410 -15.81 -0.78 -36.27
N ASP A 411 -16.46 -1.85 -36.73
CA ASP A 411 -16.19 -2.48 -38.04
C ASP A 411 -14.70 -2.82 -38.26
N ASN A 412 -14.00 -3.19 -37.19
CA ASN A 412 -12.56 -3.43 -37.11
C ASN A 412 -11.68 -2.21 -37.45
N GLN A 413 -12.21 -0.99 -37.31
CA GLN A 413 -11.49 0.27 -37.48
C GLN A 413 -11.60 1.18 -36.23
N PRO A 414 -11.16 0.72 -35.05
CA PRO A 414 -11.35 1.45 -33.79
C PRO A 414 -10.65 2.81 -33.76
N LEU A 415 -9.48 2.94 -34.40
CA LEU A 415 -8.74 4.21 -34.48
C LEU A 415 -9.42 5.28 -35.37
N ALA A 416 -10.42 4.90 -36.17
CA ALA A 416 -11.19 5.84 -36.99
C ALA A 416 -12.36 6.50 -36.23
N SER A 417 -12.59 6.10 -34.97
CA SER A 417 -13.66 6.68 -34.14
C SER A 417 -13.43 8.17 -33.88
N ASN A 418 -14.52 8.94 -33.89
CA ASN A 418 -14.49 10.35 -33.48
C ASN A 418 -14.85 10.55 -32.01
N ASP A 419 -15.22 9.48 -31.30
CA ASP A 419 -15.58 9.53 -29.89
C ASP A 419 -14.33 9.32 -29.01
N PRO A 420 -13.90 10.34 -28.24
CA PRO A 420 -12.73 10.20 -27.38
C PRO A 420 -12.95 9.23 -26.22
N GLU A 421 -14.19 9.03 -25.75
CA GLU A 421 -14.48 8.05 -24.69
C GLU A 421 -14.25 6.63 -25.21
N PHE A 422 -14.74 6.34 -26.41
CA PHE A 422 -14.46 5.08 -27.10
C PHE A 422 -12.95 4.88 -27.32
N LEU A 423 -12.24 5.89 -27.84
CA LEU A 423 -10.80 5.80 -28.10
C LEU A 423 -10.00 5.59 -26.80
N TYR A 424 -10.39 6.25 -25.71
CA TYR A 424 -9.79 6.03 -24.38
C TYR A 424 -10.01 4.60 -23.90
N LEU A 425 -11.25 4.10 -23.95
CA LEU A 425 -11.58 2.74 -23.50
C LEU A 425 -10.86 1.68 -24.33
N TYR A 426 -10.75 1.88 -25.64
CA TYR A 426 -10.00 1.01 -26.53
C TYR A 426 -8.49 1.04 -26.23
N GLY A 427 -7.93 2.24 -26.04
CA GLY A 427 -6.53 2.42 -25.66
C GLY A 427 -6.18 1.81 -24.30
N ARG A 428 -7.07 1.94 -23.31
CA ARG A 428 -6.94 1.31 -21.99
C ARG A 428 -6.99 -0.21 -22.07
N ALA A 429 -7.91 -0.77 -22.86
CA ALA A 429 -7.98 -2.21 -23.09
C ALA A 429 -6.68 -2.74 -23.75
N LEU A 430 -6.13 -2.00 -24.72
CA LEU A 430 -4.84 -2.32 -25.34
C LEU A 430 -3.68 -2.25 -24.34
N LEU A 431 -3.64 -1.22 -23.50
CA LEU A 431 -2.63 -1.06 -22.44
C LEU A 431 -2.64 -2.24 -21.48
N LEU A 432 -3.80 -2.58 -20.91
CA LEU A 432 -3.96 -3.66 -19.93
C LEU A 432 -3.76 -5.05 -20.54
N SER A 433 -3.93 -5.18 -21.86
CA SER A 433 -3.64 -6.42 -22.61
C SER A 433 -2.16 -6.59 -23.04
N GLY A 434 -1.28 -5.64 -22.71
CA GLY A 434 0.14 -5.68 -23.05
C GLY A 434 0.49 -5.12 -24.44
N ARG A 435 -0.47 -4.58 -25.18
CA ARG A 435 -0.29 -4.01 -26.54
C ARG A 435 0.07 -2.52 -26.48
N HIS A 436 1.17 -2.20 -25.82
CA HIS A 436 1.51 -0.82 -25.42
C HIS A 436 1.68 0.17 -26.60
N GLN A 437 2.27 -0.26 -27.72
CA GLN A 437 2.44 0.61 -28.90
C GLN A 437 1.11 0.99 -29.57
N ASP A 438 0.17 0.04 -29.64
CA ASP A 438 -1.17 0.29 -30.18
C ASP A 438 -1.99 1.16 -29.20
N ALA A 439 -1.80 0.95 -27.90
CA ALA A 439 -2.43 1.73 -26.85
C ALA A 439 -2.06 3.21 -26.93
N ILE A 440 -0.77 3.52 -27.15
CA ILE A 440 -0.29 4.90 -27.33
C ILE A 440 -1.04 5.60 -28.47
N GLN A 441 -1.18 4.93 -29.63
CA GLN A 441 -1.87 5.52 -30.78
C GLN A 441 -3.34 5.85 -30.48
N ALA A 442 -4.06 4.92 -29.85
CA ALA A 442 -5.46 5.14 -29.46
C ALA A 442 -5.62 6.27 -28.43
N LEU A 443 -4.73 6.34 -27.45
CA LEU A 443 -4.79 7.33 -26.37
C LEU A 443 -4.36 8.74 -26.83
N GLU A 444 -3.36 8.86 -27.72
CA GLU A 444 -3.00 10.15 -28.34
C GLU A 444 -4.16 10.69 -29.20
N LEU A 445 -4.87 9.81 -29.94
CA LEU A 445 -6.07 10.19 -30.69
C LEU A 445 -7.20 10.63 -29.76
N ALA A 446 -7.42 9.92 -28.65
CA ALA A 446 -8.40 10.33 -27.63
C ALA A 446 -8.08 11.73 -27.09
N ALA A 447 -6.81 11.99 -26.73
CA ALA A 447 -6.37 13.29 -26.23
C ALA A 447 -6.58 14.42 -27.26
N GLN A 448 -6.30 14.15 -28.54
CA GLN A 448 -6.57 15.11 -29.63
C GLN A 448 -8.06 15.44 -29.72
N LYS A 449 -8.92 14.42 -29.71
CA LYS A 449 -10.38 14.58 -29.82
C LYS A 449 -10.99 15.30 -28.62
N ILE A 450 -10.43 15.11 -27.42
CA ILE A 450 -10.82 15.86 -26.21
C ILE A 450 -10.50 17.35 -26.39
N LYS A 451 -9.33 17.69 -26.93
CA LYS A 451 -8.93 19.09 -27.19
C LYS A 451 -9.81 19.78 -28.24
N GLU A 452 -10.37 19.02 -29.17
CA GLU A 452 -11.30 19.51 -30.20
C GLU A 452 -12.73 19.76 -29.66
N ARG A 453 -13.08 19.29 -28.44
CA ARG A 453 -14.40 19.53 -27.83
C ARG A 453 -14.56 21.01 -27.44
N PRO A 454 -15.72 21.64 -27.71
CA PRO A 454 -15.98 23.00 -27.24
C PRO A 454 -15.99 23.03 -25.70
N ALA A 455 -15.28 23.99 -25.09
CA ALA A 455 -15.24 24.15 -23.64
C ALA A 455 -16.63 24.51 -23.11
N THR A 456 -17.37 23.53 -22.61
CA THR A 456 -18.76 23.70 -22.15
C THR A 456 -18.86 24.01 -20.66
N THR A 457 -17.79 23.82 -19.88
CA THR A 457 -17.81 24.03 -18.41
C THR A 457 -16.46 24.58 -17.91
N PRO A 458 -16.43 25.57 -17.02
CA PRO A 458 -15.20 25.95 -16.33
C PRO A 458 -14.82 24.85 -15.32
N GLY A 459 -13.78 24.08 -15.63
CA GLY A 459 -13.27 22.99 -14.80
C GLY A 459 -12.35 22.05 -15.58
N ARG A 460 -11.56 21.23 -14.88
CA ARG A 460 -10.68 20.21 -15.48
C ARG A 460 -11.53 19.06 -16.03
N ASP A 461 -11.35 18.69 -17.30
CA ASP A 461 -12.00 17.52 -17.90
C ASP A 461 -11.35 16.23 -17.34
N PRO A 462 -12.08 15.40 -16.57
CA PRO A 462 -11.53 14.19 -15.97
C PRO A 462 -10.99 13.20 -17.01
N LEU A 463 -11.66 13.10 -18.17
CA LEU A 463 -11.24 12.20 -19.24
C LEU A 463 -9.89 12.65 -19.85
N ALA A 464 -9.61 13.96 -19.87
CA ALA A 464 -8.34 14.49 -20.34
C ALA A 464 -7.17 14.09 -19.43
N VAL A 465 -7.39 14.09 -18.11
CA VAL A 465 -6.40 13.66 -17.11
C VAL A 465 -6.16 12.17 -17.22
N GLU A 466 -7.22 11.36 -17.21
CA GLU A 466 -7.12 9.90 -17.32
C GLU A 466 -6.42 9.46 -18.61
N THR A 467 -6.77 10.08 -19.75
CA THR A 467 -6.16 9.74 -21.05
C THR A 467 -4.65 10.01 -21.04
N ARG A 468 -4.20 11.07 -20.37
CA ARG A 468 -2.78 11.43 -20.30
C ARG A 468 -1.98 10.52 -19.38
N ILE A 469 -2.55 10.14 -18.23
CA ILE A 469 -1.95 9.14 -17.33
C ILE A 469 -1.82 7.80 -18.06
N ALA A 470 -2.88 7.35 -18.74
CA ALA A 470 -2.85 6.12 -19.51
C ALA A 470 -1.81 6.18 -20.66
N THR A 471 -1.67 7.34 -21.32
CA THR A 471 -0.68 7.54 -22.38
C THR A 471 0.75 7.43 -21.82
N ALA A 472 1.02 8.06 -20.68
CA ALA A 472 2.32 7.98 -20.01
C ALA A 472 2.64 6.55 -19.57
N ALA A 473 1.68 5.84 -18.97
CA ALA A 473 1.83 4.44 -18.58
C ALA A 473 2.12 3.52 -19.78
N ALA A 474 1.40 3.71 -20.90
CA ALA A 474 1.64 2.96 -22.14
C ALA A 474 3.02 3.27 -22.73
N ALA A 475 3.44 4.54 -22.72
CA ALA A 475 4.75 4.96 -23.23
C ALA A 475 5.92 4.43 -22.40
N LEU A 476 5.78 4.41 -21.07
CA LEU A 476 6.75 3.80 -20.15
C LEU A 476 6.90 2.30 -20.41
N ARG A 477 5.79 1.57 -20.49
CA ARG A 477 5.80 0.13 -20.79
C ARG A 477 6.25 -0.21 -22.22
N ALA A 478 6.22 0.75 -23.13
CA ALA A 478 6.71 0.64 -24.50
C ALA A 478 8.18 1.11 -24.67
N ASN A 479 8.82 1.60 -23.60
CA ASN A 479 10.14 2.23 -23.62
C ASN A 479 10.27 3.39 -24.63
N ASN A 480 9.21 4.22 -24.73
CA ASN A 480 9.13 5.36 -25.64
C ASN A 480 9.27 6.70 -24.88
N SER A 481 10.50 7.18 -24.75
CA SER A 481 10.84 8.39 -23.97
C SER A 481 10.17 9.67 -24.47
N ASP A 482 10.04 9.82 -25.79
CA ASP A 482 9.52 11.03 -26.42
C ASP A 482 8.02 11.21 -26.17
N VAL A 483 7.26 10.10 -26.22
CA VAL A 483 5.82 10.10 -25.86
C VAL A 483 5.65 10.31 -24.37
N THR A 484 6.49 9.69 -23.54
CA THR A 484 6.44 9.82 -22.07
C THR A 484 6.63 11.28 -21.65
N GLN A 485 7.69 11.94 -22.12
CA GLN A 485 7.98 13.32 -21.77
C GLN A 485 6.88 14.28 -22.25
N ARG A 486 6.37 14.08 -23.47
CA ARG A 486 5.25 14.88 -24.00
C ARG A 486 3.98 14.68 -23.19
N ALA A 487 3.67 13.46 -22.75
CA ALA A 487 2.48 13.14 -21.95
C ALA A 487 2.57 13.70 -20.52
N THR A 488 3.75 13.69 -19.90
CA THR A 488 3.98 14.27 -18.57
C THR A 488 3.93 15.80 -18.56
N GLN A 489 4.64 16.47 -19.48
CA GLN A 489 4.57 17.93 -19.65
C GLN A 489 3.14 18.39 -19.95
N SER A 490 2.49 17.63 -20.81
CA SER A 490 1.08 17.75 -21.07
C SER A 490 0.29 17.70 -19.76
N LEU A 491 0.40 16.63 -18.97
CA LEU A 491 -0.33 16.46 -17.71
C LEU A 491 -0.13 17.65 -16.76
N GLU A 492 1.10 18.16 -16.63
CA GLU A 492 1.41 19.39 -15.89
C GLU A 492 0.60 20.59 -16.41
N GLU A 493 0.50 20.82 -17.73
CA GLU A 493 -0.29 21.92 -18.30
C GLU A 493 -1.80 21.83 -17.98
N VAL A 494 -2.36 20.64 -17.73
CA VAL A 494 -3.78 20.49 -17.31
C VAL A 494 -3.93 20.57 -15.80
N ILE A 495 -2.93 20.13 -15.05
CA ILE A 495 -2.89 20.26 -13.59
C ILE A 495 -2.66 21.73 -13.20
N GLU A 496 -1.84 22.48 -13.91
CA GLU A 496 -1.49 23.87 -13.60
C GLU A 496 -2.55 24.91 -14.01
N GLN A 497 -3.63 24.55 -14.72
CA GLN A 497 -4.69 25.52 -15.03
C GLN A 497 -5.39 25.95 -13.72
N PRO A 498 -5.24 27.21 -13.28
CA PRO A 498 -5.85 27.68 -12.06
C PRO A 498 -7.36 27.78 -12.26
N ASN A 499 -8.13 27.33 -11.25
CA ASN A 499 -9.53 27.70 -11.10
C ASN A 499 -9.63 29.24 -11.17
N ALA A 500 -10.14 29.78 -12.26
CA ALA A 500 -10.49 31.19 -12.37
C ALA A 500 -11.75 31.46 -11.53
N ILE A 501 -11.60 31.43 -10.20
CA ILE A 501 -12.56 32.03 -9.28
C ILE A 501 -12.08 33.46 -9.06
N GLY A 502 -12.52 34.36 -9.94
CA GLY A 502 -12.42 35.79 -9.69
C GLY A 502 -13.23 36.16 -8.43
N PRO A 503 -12.83 37.18 -7.65
CA PRO A 503 -13.57 37.59 -6.48
C PRO A 503 -14.98 38.03 -6.90
N SER A 504 -15.98 37.31 -6.40
CA SER A 504 -17.37 37.73 -6.41
C SER A 504 -17.45 39.15 -5.85
N GLY A 505 -17.92 40.08 -6.69
CA GLY A 505 -18.13 41.47 -6.32
C GLY A 505 -19.15 41.54 -5.19
N ALA A 506 -18.67 41.75 -3.97
CA ALA A 506 -19.49 42.23 -2.87
C ALA A 506 -19.92 43.66 -3.22
N ALA A 507 -21.14 43.80 -3.74
CA ALA A 507 -21.80 45.07 -3.88
C ALA A 507 -22.02 45.67 -2.48
N THR A 508 -21.27 46.72 -2.17
CA THR A 508 -21.57 47.65 -1.08
C THR A 508 -22.95 48.28 -1.29
N PRO A 509 -23.89 48.21 -0.32
CA PRO A 509 -25.11 49.00 -0.41
C PRO A 509 -24.79 50.48 -0.16
N THR A 510 -25.08 51.30 -1.16
CA THR A 510 -25.11 52.76 -1.06
C THR A 510 -26.23 53.21 -0.10
N PRO A 511 -25.99 54.19 0.79
CA PRO A 511 -27.06 54.79 1.58
C PRO A 511 -27.88 55.75 0.71
N THR A 512 -29.19 55.51 0.61
CA THR A 512 -30.15 56.48 0.07
C THR A 512 -30.35 57.63 1.06
N PRO A 513 -30.41 58.90 0.59
CA PRO A 513 -30.73 60.04 1.43
C PRO A 513 -32.25 60.25 1.56
N PHE A 514 -32.62 60.88 2.68
CA PHE A 514 -33.93 61.29 3.21
C PHE A 514 -34.63 60.32 4.15
#